data_AF-A0A968LLA3-F1
#
_entry.id   AF-A0A968LLA3-F1
#
_cell.length_a   1.000
_cell.length_b   1.000
_cell.length_c   1.000
_cell.angle_alpha   90.00
_cell.angle_beta   90.00
_cell.angle_gamma   90.00
#
_symmetry.space_group_name_H-M   'P 1'
#
loop_
_entity.id
_entity.type
_entity.pdbx_description
1 polymer ?
#
loop_
_entity_poly.entity_id
_entity_poly.type
_entity_poly.pdbx_seq_one_letter_code
_entity_poly.pdbx_strand_id
1 'polypeptide(L)'
;MERFGKVGHYYYEVTRGKDDRPVNPDRLRQSIGVEQSFVEDLPSLEAMGIELEKLAHTIKLRLDQHQQVGQTLTLKIKYSDYQQITRSLTVSKGL
;
A
#
# COMPACT_ATOMS: atom_id res chain seq x y z
N MET A 1 -29.19 -4.94 5.86
CA MET A 1 -27.99 -5.35 5.09
C MET A 1 -27.91 -4.70 3.71
N GLU A 2 -29.04 -4.48 3.03
CA GLU A 2 -29.13 -3.87 1.68
C GLU A 2 -28.25 -2.64 1.44
N ARG A 3 -28.15 -1.71 2.40
CA ARG A 3 -27.37 -0.47 2.23
C ARG A 3 -25.85 -0.63 2.37
N PHE A 4 -25.38 -1.65 3.08
CA PHE A 4 -23.97 -1.79 3.48
C PHE A 4 -23.31 -3.07 2.94
N GLY A 5 -24.04 -3.90 2.20
CA GLY A 5 -23.52 -5.12 1.60
C GLY A 5 -22.85 -6.05 2.63
N LYS A 6 -21.71 -6.64 2.25
CA LYS A 6 -20.97 -7.64 3.03
C LYS A 6 -20.55 -7.15 4.43
N VAL A 7 -20.27 -5.85 4.60
CA VAL A 7 -19.82 -5.30 5.90
C VAL A 7 -20.97 -4.96 6.85
N GLY A 8 -22.22 -5.00 6.37
CA GLY A 8 -23.39 -4.64 7.19
C GLY A 8 -23.59 -5.53 8.42
N HIS A 9 -23.32 -6.84 8.28
CA HIS A 9 -23.36 -7.77 9.42
C HIS A 9 -22.30 -7.40 10.47
N TYR A 10 -21.07 -7.11 10.02
CA TYR A 10 -19.98 -6.73 10.91
C TYR A 10 -20.32 -5.48 11.73
N TYR A 11 -20.85 -4.42 11.11
CA TYR A 11 -21.27 -3.22 11.85
C TYR A 11 -22.41 -3.48 12.84
N TYR A 12 -23.36 -4.35 12.47
CA TYR A 12 -24.46 -4.72 13.36
C TYR A 12 -23.94 -5.39 14.65
N GLU A 13 -22.96 -6.28 14.56
CA GLU A 13 -22.39 -6.97 15.72
C GLU A 13 -21.49 -6.06 16.57
N VAL A 14 -20.59 -5.30 15.94
CA VAL A 14 -19.62 -4.44 16.67
C VAL A 14 -20.32 -3.32 17.45
N THR A 15 -21.41 -2.75 16.92
CA THR A 15 -22.22 -1.75 17.67
C THR A 15 -22.90 -2.32 18.92
N ARG A 16 -22.98 -3.64 19.03
CA ARG A 16 -23.52 -4.37 20.17
C ARG A 16 -22.41 -4.95 21.07
N GLY A 17 -21.16 -4.53 20.84
CA GLY A 17 -20.00 -5.03 21.58
C GLY A 17 -19.64 -6.48 21.24
N LYS A 18 -20.12 -7.02 20.11
CA LYS A 18 -19.82 -8.39 19.68
C LYS A 18 -18.74 -8.38 18.62
N ASP A 19 -17.55 -8.84 19.01
CA ASP A 19 -16.40 -9.01 18.13
C ASP A 19 -15.62 -10.25 18.55
N ASP A 20 -15.97 -11.39 17.96
CA ASP A 20 -15.35 -12.70 18.26
C ASP A 20 -14.07 -12.95 17.46
N ARG A 21 -13.50 -11.92 16.80
CA ARG A 21 -12.27 -12.08 16.03
C ARG A 21 -11.12 -12.47 16.97
N PRO A 22 -10.43 -13.60 16.70
CA PRO A 22 -9.33 -14.02 17.54
C PRO A 22 -8.18 -13.03 17.45
N VAL A 23 -7.44 -12.87 18.54
CA VAL A 23 -6.16 -12.18 18.54
C VAL A 23 -5.20 -12.96 17.63
N ASN A 24 -4.58 -12.27 16.67
CA ASN A 24 -3.57 -12.84 15.80
C ASN A 24 -2.22 -12.16 16.06
N PRO A 25 -1.36 -12.73 16.93
CA PRO A 25 -0.06 -12.15 17.26
C PRO A 25 0.94 -12.23 16.11
N ASP A 26 0.78 -13.21 15.19
CA ASP A 26 1.76 -13.55 14.16
C ASP A 26 1.37 -13.05 12.76
N ARG A 27 0.65 -11.93 12.67
CA ARG A 27 0.18 -11.40 11.39
C ARG A 27 1.36 -11.06 10.47
N LEU A 28 1.55 -11.87 9.43
CA LEU A 28 2.55 -11.63 8.40
C LEU A 28 2.24 -10.34 7.61
N ARG A 29 3.28 -9.54 7.40
CA ARG A 29 3.22 -8.34 6.56
C ARG A 29 2.98 -8.76 5.10
N GLN A 30 1.92 -8.21 4.49
CA GLN A 30 1.54 -8.51 3.10
C GLN A 30 2.10 -7.53 2.07
N SER A 31 2.56 -6.36 2.51
CA SER A 31 3.14 -5.34 1.62
C SER A 31 4.20 -4.49 2.33
N ILE A 32 5.21 -4.09 1.55
CA ILE A 32 6.23 -3.12 1.92
C ILE A 32 6.14 -1.98 0.90
N GLY A 33 6.04 -0.74 1.38
CA GLY A 33 5.94 0.44 0.54
C GLY A 33 6.64 1.64 1.16
N VAL A 34 6.96 2.59 0.30
CA VAL A 34 7.49 3.91 0.61
C VAL A 34 6.75 4.92 -0.25
N GLU A 35 6.38 6.04 0.35
CA GLU A 35 5.81 7.18 -0.35
C GLU A 35 6.40 8.46 0.23
N GLN A 36 6.55 9.46 -0.61
CA GLN A 36 7.05 10.77 -0.22
C GLN A 36 6.10 11.83 -0.78
N SER A 37 5.70 12.76 0.09
CA SER A 37 5.03 13.99 -0.33
C SER A 37 6.09 15.06 -0.48
N PHE A 38 6.07 15.77 -1.60
CA PHE A 38 7.04 16.81 -1.91
C PHE A 38 6.51 18.18 -1.49
N VAL A 39 7.42 19.10 -1.18
CA VAL A 39 7.07 20.49 -0.86
C VAL A 39 6.57 21.22 -2.11
N GLU A 40 7.18 20.93 -3.26
CA GLU A 40 6.81 21.46 -4.57
C GLU A 40 6.51 20.30 -5.53
N ASP A 41 5.65 20.57 -6.52
CA ASP A 41 5.31 19.58 -7.55
C ASP A 41 6.55 19.28 -8.43
N LEU A 42 6.75 18.00 -8.75
CA LEU A 42 7.84 17.59 -9.63
C LEU A 42 7.53 18.03 -11.07
N PRO A 43 8.40 18.84 -11.71
CA PRO A 43 8.04 19.55 -12.94
C PRO A 43 8.17 18.70 -14.21
N SER A 44 8.80 17.52 -14.13
CA SER A 44 9.09 16.68 -15.28
C SER A 44 9.13 15.20 -14.92
N LEU A 45 8.97 14.35 -15.94
CA LEU A 45 9.15 12.90 -15.81
C LEU A 45 10.57 12.53 -15.34
N GLU A 46 11.57 13.31 -15.73
CA GLU A 46 12.96 13.10 -15.30
C GLU A 46 13.11 13.33 -13.80
N ALA A 47 12.56 14.44 -13.27
CA ALA A 47 12.55 14.70 -11.84
C ALA A 47 11.79 13.61 -11.06
N MET A 48 10.67 13.14 -11.60
CA MET A 48 9.92 12.00 -11.05
C MET A 48 10.74 10.71 -11.05
N GLY A 49 11.52 10.45 -12.11
CA GLY A 49 12.38 9.28 -12.22
C GLY A 49 13.47 9.25 -11.14
N ILE A 50 14.14 10.38 -10.92
CA ILE A 50 15.16 10.53 -9.88
C ILE A 50 14.59 10.22 -8.49
N GLU A 51 13.41 10.78 -8.17
CA GLU A 51 12.78 10.50 -6.89
C GLU A 51 12.29 9.05 -6.78
N LEU A 52 11.74 8.49 -7.86
CA LEU A 52 11.30 7.10 -7.89
C LEU A 52 12.45 6.12 -7.64
N GLU A 53 13.65 6.37 -8.17
CA GLU A 53 14.85 5.57 -7.90
C GLU A 53 15.22 5.58 -6.41
N LYS A 54 15.16 6.74 -5.75
CA LYS A 54 15.40 6.85 -4.29
C LYS A 54 14.38 6.02 -3.50
N LEU A 55 13.10 6.10 -3.87
CA LEU A 55 12.04 5.31 -3.23
C LEU A 55 12.26 3.80 -3.47
N ALA A 56 12.63 3.40 -4.69
CA ALA A 56 12.92 2.02 -5.05
C ALA A 56 14.10 1.45 -4.25
N HIS A 57 15.19 2.22 -4.11
CA HIS A 57 16.33 1.82 -3.28
C HIS A 57 15.92 1.63 -1.81
N THR A 58 15.09 2.53 -1.29
CA THR A 58 14.57 2.40 0.08
C THR A 58 13.69 1.15 0.26
N ILE A 59 12.86 0.82 -0.73
CA ILE A 59 12.06 -0.42 -0.73
C ILE A 59 12.99 -1.64 -0.74
N LYS A 60 14.04 -1.63 -1.57
CA LYS A 60 15.02 -2.73 -1.65
C LYS A 60 15.70 -2.97 -0.30
N LEU A 61 16.18 -1.92 0.35
CA LEU A 61 16.79 -2.03 1.68
C LEU A 61 15.82 -2.64 2.71
N ARG A 62 14.54 -2.25 2.68
CA ARG A 62 13.51 -2.81 3.58
C ARG A 62 13.24 -4.28 3.28
N LEU A 63 13.16 -4.66 2.01
CA LEU A 63 12.98 -6.06 1.60
C LEU A 63 14.14 -6.92 2.09
N ASP A 64 15.37 -6.44 1.93
CA ASP A 64 16.59 -7.15 2.37
C ASP A 64 16.64 -7.31 3.89
N GLN A 65 16.33 -6.25 4.65
CA GLN A 65 16.26 -6.28 6.10
C GLN A 65 15.25 -7.30 6.64
N HIS A 66 14.14 -7.48 5.92
CA HIS A 66 13.10 -8.42 6.30
C HIS A 66 13.23 -9.79 5.63
N GLN A 67 14.24 -10.00 4.77
CA GLN A 67 14.41 -11.22 3.98
C GLN A 67 13.14 -11.61 3.20
N GLN A 68 12.46 -10.61 2.64
CA GLN A 68 11.20 -10.79 1.90
C GLN A 68 11.39 -10.50 0.41
N VAL A 69 10.58 -11.17 -0.41
CA VAL A 69 10.47 -10.92 -1.86
C VAL A 69 9.04 -10.51 -2.20
N GLY A 70 8.89 -9.61 -3.16
CA GLY A 70 7.59 -9.15 -3.64
C GLY A 70 7.21 -9.83 -4.97
N GLN A 71 5.91 -9.99 -5.23
CA GLN A 71 5.42 -10.44 -6.55
C GLN A 71 4.73 -9.30 -7.32
N THR A 72 4.16 -8.34 -6.60
CA THR A 72 3.41 -7.22 -7.18
C THR A 72 4.08 -5.91 -6.83
N LEU A 73 4.49 -5.15 -7.84
CA LEU A 73 4.92 -3.77 -7.69
C LEU A 73 3.71 -2.85 -7.86
N THR A 74 3.54 -1.86 -6.99
CA THR A 74 2.49 -0.85 -7.11
C THR A 74 3.11 0.54 -7.10
N LEU A 75 2.87 1.31 -8.16
CA LEU A 75 3.20 2.72 -8.25
C LEU A 75 1.97 3.55 -7.87
N LYS A 76 2.17 4.55 -7.01
CA LYS A 76 1.15 5.52 -6.62
C LYS A 76 1.62 6.92 -6.97
N ILE A 77 0.79 7.67 -7.68
CA ILE A 77 0.98 9.10 -7.94
C ILE A 77 -0.20 9.84 -7.32
N LYS A 78 0.10 10.92 -6.60
CA LYS A 78 -0.89 11.83 -6.03
C LYS A 78 -0.68 13.21 -6.64
N TYR A 79 -1.74 13.80 -7.18
CA TYR A 79 -1.72 15.13 -7.78
C TYR A 79 -2.05 16.20 -6.73
N SER A 80 -1.78 17.46 -7.06
CA SER A 80 -2.00 18.62 -6.19
C SER A 80 -3.49 18.87 -5.87
N ASP A 81 -4.40 18.37 -6.69
CA ASP A 81 -5.85 18.34 -6.41
C ASP A 81 -6.29 17.14 -5.54
N TYR A 82 -5.34 16.42 -4.95
CA TYR A 82 -5.51 15.23 -4.11
C TYR A 82 -6.05 13.98 -4.83
N GLN A 83 -6.21 14.02 -6.16
CA GLN A 83 -6.49 12.80 -6.91
C GLN A 83 -5.30 11.85 -6.86
N GLN A 84 -5.61 10.55 -6.80
CA GLN A 84 -4.61 9.49 -6.74
C GLN A 84 -4.82 8.51 -7.87
N ILE A 85 -3.73 8.18 -8.57
CA ILE A 85 -3.70 7.07 -9.50
C ILE A 85 -2.74 6.00 -8.98
N THR A 86 -3.17 4.75 -9.08
CA THR A 86 -2.35 3.59 -8.78
C THR A 86 -2.27 2.70 -10.02
N ARG A 87 -1.09 2.14 -10.25
CA ARG A 87 -0.87 1.10 -11.26
C ARG A 87 -0.06 -0.01 -10.62
N SER A 88 -0.47 -1.24 -10.86
CA SER A 88 0.18 -2.42 -10.30
C SER A 88 0.58 -3.37 -11.41
N LEU A 89 1.74 -3.98 -11.27
CA LEU A 89 2.26 -5.03 -12.14
C LEU A 89 2.66 -6.22 -11.27
N THR A 90 2.10 -7.38 -11.57
CA THR A 90 2.47 -8.65 -10.94
C THR A 90 3.35 -9.45 -11.88
N VAL A 91 4.50 -9.90 -11.39
CA VAL A 91 5.43 -10.76 -12.13
C VAL A 91 5.31 -12.20 -11.65
N SER A 92 5.46 -13.15 -12.57
CA SER A 92 5.28 -14.59 -12.32
C SER A 92 6.45 -15.24 -11.54
N LYS A 93 7.59 -14.57 -11.45
CA LYS A 93 8.71 -14.88 -10.55
C LYS A 93 9.00 -13.65 -9.70
N GLY A 94 9.28 -13.84 -8.41
CA GLY A 94 9.48 -12.75 -7.45
C GLY A 94 10.53 -11.72 -7.90
N LEU A 95 10.27 -10.46 -7.54
CA LEU A 95 11.15 -9.30 -7.71
C LEU A 95 12.27 -9.29 -6.66
#